data_AF-A0A0K1ESH1-F1
#
_entry.id   AF-A0A0K1ESH1-F1
#
_cell.length_a   1.000
_cell.length_b   1.000
_cell.length_c   1.000
_cell.angle_alpha   90.00
_cell.angle_beta   90.00
_cell.angle_gamma   90.00
#
_symmetry.space_group_name_H-M   'P 1'
#
loop_
_entity.id
_entity.type
_entity.pdbx_description
1 polymer ?
#
loop_
_entity_poly.entity_id
_entity_poly.type
_entity_poly.pdbx_seq_one_letter_code
_entity_poly.pdbx_strand_id
1 'polypeptide(L)'
;MRWTLGSVLTLGGTLGALTVMGGLGCEGDDGSTNPTGSGAGTTTSTTSEGGHGGSGGTGGAGETGGSGGEGGSEPQFVYPDTLCGEFCAYASTPDACDEPVSTHMCNAMCGWYERIVPWCVPFIDDYYQCALSQPASSIECDSSPRLVSGTACEEKNHERSACLDAGPPEGLPDMTADCQAYCAIGDALSCSPPDCVQACLDRIEFASRCRGAWAALTHCLAQEPASDFSCDETWPRLTNMRCRVAEVLIQFCHSSP
;
A
#
# COMPACT_ATOMS: atom_id res chain seq x y z
N MET A 1 10.46 -61.22 29.67
CA MET A 1 10.05 -60.05 30.48
C MET A 1 8.99 -59.30 29.69
N ARG A 2 7.81 -59.09 30.29
CA ARG A 2 6.72 -58.27 29.75
C ARG A 2 7.15 -56.81 29.68
N TRP A 3 6.68 -56.04 28.69
CA TRP A 3 5.80 -54.87 28.83
C TRP A 3 5.20 -54.52 27.45
N THR A 4 3.88 -54.58 27.38
CA THR A 4 3.00 -53.98 26.36
C THR A 4 2.75 -52.52 26.71
N LEU A 5 2.75 -51.62 25.73
CA LEU A 5 2.03 -50.34 25.78
C LEU A 5 1.63 -49.96 24.36
N GLY A 6 0.33 -50.02 24.09
CA GLY A 6 -0.29 -49.44 22.91
C GLY A 6 -0.57 -47.96 23.14
N SER A 7 -0.68 -47.21 22.05
CA SER A 7 -1.30 -45.89 22.06
C SER A 7 -2.09 -45.73 20.76
N VAL A 8 -3.40 -45.61 20.95
CA VAL A 8 -4.40 -45.19 19.98
C VAL A 8 -4.57 -43.69 20.18
N LEU A 9 -4.51 -42.88 19.12
CA LEU A 9 -5.01 -41.50 19.13
C LEU A 9 -5.59 -41.13 17.77
N THR A 10 -6.90 -41.37 17.69
CA THR A 10 -8.01 -40.51 17.23
C THR A 10 -7.79 -39.54 16.06
N LEU A 11 -8.56 -39.78 14.99
CA LEU A 11 -9.06 -38.81 14.00
C LEU A 11 -10.28 -38.03 14.56
N GLY A 12 -10.38 -36.74 14.25
CA GLY A 12 -11.56 -35.87 14.44
C GLY A 12 -11.16 -34.49 14.98
N GLY A 13 -11.55 -33.34 14.42
CA GLY A 13 -12.53 -33.04 13.39
C GLY A 13 -12.40 -31.58 12.92
N THR A 14 -13.15 -31.28 11.88
CA THR A 14 -13.30 -30.01 11.14
C THR A 14 -14.03 -28.89 11.89
N LEU A 15 -13.87 -27.66 11.34
CA LEU A 15 -14.70 -26.44 11.43
C LEU A 15 -14.36 -25.39 12.50
N GLY A 16 -14.10 -24.16 12.02
CA GLY A 16 -14.40 -22.95 12.78
C GLY A 16 -13.46 -21.75 12.68
N ALA A 17 -12.92 -21.39 11.50
CA ALA A 17 -12.31 -20.06 11.34
C ALA A 17 -13.43 -19.01 11.16
N LEU A 18 -13.98 -18.55 12.28
CA LEU A 18 -14.82 -17.36 12.35
C LEU A 18 -13.86 -16.15 12.33
N THR A 19 -13.64 -15.52 11.17
CA THR A 19 -13.02 -14.20 11.14
C THR A 19 -13.98 -13.21 11.78
N VAL A 20 -13.61 -12.77 12.97
CA VAL A 20 -14.25 -11.70 13.72
C VAL A 20 -14.17 -10.43 12.87
N MET A 21 -15.29 -9.99 12.29
CA MET A 21 -15.48 -8.59 11.94
C MET A 21 -15.66 -7.81 13.25
N GLY A 22 -14.53 -7.46 13.86
CA GLY A 22 -14.47 -6.57 15.02
C GLY A 22 -14.15 -5.18 14.52
N GLY A 23 -15.16 -4.30 14.54
CA GLY A 23 -14.95 -2.87 14.36
C GLY A 23 -13.93 -2.38 15.38
N LEU A 24 -12.82 -1.84 14.87
CA LEU A 24 -11.87 -1.09 15.69
C LEU A 24 -12.47 0.29 15.91
N GLY A 25 -13.19 0.41 17.02
CA GLY A 25 -13.46 1.70 17.63
C GLY A 25 -12.12 2.32 18.04
N CYS A 26 -11.81 3.49 17.49
CA CYS A 26 -10.79 4.37 18.02
C CYS A 26 -11.29 4.91 19.36
N GLU A 27 -10.98 4.22 20.46
CA GLU A 27 -11.01 4.82 21.79
C GLU A 27 -9.72 5.63 21.98
N GLY A 28 -9.90 6.94 22.13
CA GLY A 28 -8.81 7.88 22.36
C GLY A 28 -8.26 7.78 23.78
N ASP A 29 -7.04 8.28 23.95
CA ASP A 29 -6.65 8.87 25.22
C ASP A 29 -5.68 10.04 25.00
N ASP A 30 -5.93 11.09 25.77
CA ASP A 30 -5.31 12.41 25.75
C ASP A 30 -3.89 12.38 26.36
N GLY A 31 -2.99 13.21 25.83
CA GLY A 31 -1.61 13.31 26.34
C GLY A 31 -0.80 14.49 25.79
N SER A 32 -1.23 15.71 26.11
CA SER A 32 -0.52 16.97 25.90
C SER A 32 0.98 16.95 26.29
N THR A 33 1.86 17.40 25.39
CA THR A 33 2.81 18.50 25.64
C THR A 33 3.57 18.89 24.36
N ASN A 34 3.26 20.08 23.83
CA ASN A 34 4.09 20.77 22.83
C ASN A 34 5.44 21.17 23.45
N PRO A 35 6.58 20.98 22.76
CA PRO A 35 7.76 21.77 23.04
C PRO A 35 7.70 23.11 22.29
N THR A 36 7.46 24.18 23.03
CA THR A 36 7.84 25.56 22.69
C THR A 36 9.35 25.64 22.48
N GLY A 37 9.78 25.76 21.23
CA GLY A 37 11.16 26.08 20.84
C GLY A 37 11.23 27.50 20.26
N SER A 38 11.53 28.46 21.12
CA SER A 38 11.85 29.85 20.77
C SER A 38 13.25 29.94 20.15
N GLY A 39 13.34 30.39 18.89
CA GLY A 39 14.58 30.78 18.25
C GLY A 39 14.38 32.09 17.49
N ALA A 40 14.90 33.18 18.05
CA ALA A 40 14.90 34.51 17.45
C ALA A 40 16.27 34.83 16.82
N GLY A 41 16.24 35.54 15.70
CA GLY A 41 17.37 36.26 15.10
C GLY A 41 17.83 35.67 13.75
N THR A 42 18.10 36.41 12.68
CA THR A 42 18.17 37.86 12.43
C THR A 42 18.06 38.10 10.91
N THR A 43 17.86 39.36 10.55
CA THR A 43 17.31 40.01 9.36
C THR A 43 18.16 40.07 8.07
N THR A 44 17.45 40.46 6.99
CA THR A 44 17.81 41.42 5.91
C THR A 44 18.28 40.85 4.58
N SER A 45 17.46 41.00 3.53
CA SER A 45 17.78 41.86 2.38
C SER A 45 16.54 42.13 1.52
N THR A 46 16.13 43.40 1.55
CA THR A 46 15.22 44.04 0.60
C THR A 46 15.84 44.10 -0.79
N THR A 47 15.11 43.72 -1.84
CA THR A 47 15.13 44.44 -3.12
C THR A 47 13.72 44.54 -3.67
N SER A 48 13.43 45.72 -4.18
CA SER A 48 12.15 46.23 -4.64
C SER A 48 11.93 45.88 -6.13
N GLU A 49 10.76 46.31 -6.65
CA GLU A 49 10.27 46.21 -8.06
C GLU A 49 9.45 44.92 -8.31
N GLY A 50 8.19 44.92 -8.77
CA GLY A 50 7.34 45.91 -9.43
C GLY A 50 6.60 45.22 -10.59
N GLY A 51 5.26 45.26 -10.62
CA GLY A 51 4.41 44.81 -11.76
C GLY A 51 3.32 43.83 -11.34
N HIS A 52 2.04 44.19 -11.19
CA HIS A 52 1.00 44.57 -12.17
C HIS A 52 0.76 43.57 -13.32
N GLY A 53 -0.45 43.01 -13.34
CA GLY A 53 -1.24 42.81 -14.55
C GLY A 53 -1.41 41.38 -15.04
N GLY A 54 -2.66 40.91 -15.16
CA GLY A 54 -2.98 39.67 -15.84
C GLY A 54 -4.39 39.13 -15.57
N SER A 55 -5.42 39.88 -15.95
CA SER A 55 -6.79 39.39 -16.11
C SER A 55 -6.96 38.66 -17.45
N GLY A 56 -7.86 37.67 -17.50
CA GLY A 56 -8.52 37.25 -18.74
C GLY A 56 -8.46 35.76 -19.03
N GLY A 57 -9.62 35.10 -19.02
CA GLY A 57 -9.77 33.71 -19.43
C GLY A 57 -11.18 33.14 -19.28
N THR A 58 -12.22 33.88 -19.67
CA THR A 58 -13.54 33.30 -19.95
C THR A 58 -13.48 32.53 -21.27
N GLY A 59 -13.51 31.20 -21.20
CA GLY A 59 -13.81 30.31 -22.33
C GLY A 59 -15.10 29.55 -22.00
N GLY A 60 -16.17 29.86 -22.71
CA GLY A 60 -17.45 29.18 -22.56
C GLY A 60 -17.65 28.00 -23.50
N ALA A 61 -18.75 27.30 -23.22
CA ALA A 61 -19.53 26.39 -24.07
C ALA A 61 -18.96 25.00 -24.39
N GLY A 62 -19.76 23.99 -24.06
CA GLY A 62 -19.59 22.63 -24.57
C GLY A 62 -20.40 21.60 -23.78
N GLU A 63 -21.68 21.46 -24.09
CA GLU A 63 -22.45 20.24 -23.83
C GLU A 63 -21.70 19.03 -24.41
N THR A 64 -21.63 17.91 -23.68
CA THR A 64 -22.01 16.57 -24.14
C THR A 64 -21.61 15.53 -23.08
N GLY A 65 -22.53 14.61 -22.80
CA GLY A 65 -22.25 13.43 -22.00
C GLY A 65 -21.17 12.56 -22.66
N GLY A 66 -20.27 12.03 -21.84
CA GLY A 66 -19.31 11.00 -22.21
C GLY A 66 -19.56 9.76 -21.36
N SER A 67 -20.35 8.84 -21.90
CA SER A 67 -20.34 7.42 -21.54
C SER A 67 -19.03 6.77 -21.99
N GLY A 68 -18.46 5.90 -21.17
CA GLY A 68 -17.45 4.93 -21.61
C GLY A 68 -16.05 5.20 -21.08
N GLY A 69 -15.79 4.79 -19.83
CA GLY A 69 -14.50 4.23 -19.46
C GLY A 69 -14.64 2.72 -19.57
N GLU A 70 -14.29 2.18 -20.74
CA GLU A 70 -14.13 0.74 -20.91
C GLU A 70 -13.23 0.23 -19.79
N GLY A 71 -13.67 -0.85 -19.12
CA GLY A 71 -12.88 -1.53 -18.11
C GLY A 71 -11.48 -1.74 -18.66
N GLY A 72 -10.53 -0.98 -18.11
CA GLY A 72 -9.13 -1.11 -18.45
C GLY A 72 -8.80 -2.57 -18.28
N SER A 73 -8.45 -3.23 -19.38
CA SER A 73 -7.87 -4.56 -19.32
C SER A 73 -6.73 -4.42 -18.32
N GLU A 74 -6.80 -5.19 -17.23
CA GLU A 74 -5.71 -5.21 -16.25
C GLU A 74 -4.42 -5.30 -17.06
N PRO A 75 -3.40 -4.45 -16.80
CA PRO A 75 -2.14 -4.57 -17.50
C PRO A 75 -1.72 -6.04 -17.41
N GLN A 76 -1.72 -6.72 -18.56
CA GLN A 76 -1.33 -8.12 -18.64
C GLN A 76 0.18 -8.12 -18.51
N PHE A 77 0.65 -8.04 -17.27
CA PHE A 77 2.05 -8.20 -16.96
C PHE A 77 2.46 -9.60 -17.38
N VAL A 78 3.38 -9.67 -18.35
CA VAL A 78 4.01 -10.90 -18.77
C VAL A 78 5.12 -11.19 -17.75
N TYR A 79 4.76 -11.87 -16.66
CA TYR A 79 5.76 -12.45 -15.77
C TYR A 79 6.54 -13.51 -16.56
N PRO A 80 7.89 -13.47 -16.59
CA PRO A 80 8.77 -12.99 -15.51
C PRO A 80 9.56 -11.69 -15.78
N ASP A 81 9.11 -10.72 -16.60
CA ASP A 81 9.96 -9.59 -17.05
C ASP A 81 10.36 -8.54 -15.98
N THR A 82 10.19 -8.83 -14.67
CA THR A 82 10.54 -7.94 -13.54
C THR A 82 11.36 -8.70 -12.50
N LEU A 83 12.20 -8.02 -11.71
CA LEU A 83 13.04 -8.69 -10.69
C LEU A 83 12.20 -9.44 -9.65
N CYS A 84 11.06 -8.89 -9.28
CA CYS A 84 10.09 -9.58 -8.42
C CYS A 84 9.54 -10.84 -9.09
N GLY A 85 9.19 -10.75 -10.39
CA GLY A 85 8.77 -11.90 -11.20
C GLY A 85 9.82 -12.99 -11.33
N GLU A 86 11.07 -12.61 -11.57
CA GLU A 86 12.22 -13.52 -11.59
C GLU A 86 12.40 -14.21 -10.24
N PHE A 87 12.27 -13.49 -9.13
CA PHE A 87 12.32 -14.08 -7.80
C PHE A 87 11.19 -15.07 -7.57
N CYS A 88 9.95 -14.74 -7.97
CA CYS A 88 8.83 -15.67 -7.90
C CYS A 88 9.05 -16.93 -8.74
N ALA A 89 9.65 -16.80 -9.93
CA ALA A 89 10.02 -17.93 -10.77
C ALA A 89 11.13 -18.78 -10.14
N TYR A 90 12.17 -18.15 -9.59
CA TYR A 90 13.27 -18.83 -8.88
C TYR A 90 12.76 -19.60 -7.65
N ALA A 91 11.93 -18.96 -6.83
CA ALA A 91 11.31 -19.59 -5.67
C ALA A 91 10.38 -20.76 -6.03
N SER A 92 9.85 -20.80 -7.26
CA SER A 92 9.03 -21.93 -7.72
C SER A 92 9.82 -23.16 -8.15
N THR A 93 11.15 -23.07 -8.19
CA THR A 93 12.01 -24.20 -8.55
C THR A 93 12.05 -25.23 -7.41
N PRO A 94 12.16 -26.53 -7.72
CA PRO A 94 12.26 -27.58 -6.70
C PRO A 94 13.46 -27.44 -5.77
N ASP A 95 14.50 -26.72 -6.20
CA ASP A 95 15.70 -26.46 -5.39
C ASP A 95 15.43 -25.41 -4.31
N ALA A 96 14.50 -24.47 -4.55
CA ALA A 96 14.14 -23.38 -3.64
C ALA A 96 13.00 -23.74 -2.70
N CYS A 97 11.90 -24.27 -3.23
CA CYS A 97 10.74 -24.68 -2.44
C CYS A 97 10.34 -26.12 -2.80
N ASP A 98 10.29 -26.99 -1.79
CA ASP A 98 9.96 -28.42 -1.94
C ASP A 98 8.55 -28.65 -2.51
N GLU A 99 7.64 -27.70 -2.27
CA GLU A 99 6.30 -27.67 -2.86
C GLU A 99 6.17 -26.45 -3.77
N PRO A 100 5.40 -26.55 -4.88
CA PRO A 100 5.10 -25.41 -5.72
C PRO A 100 4.34 -24.37 -4.88
N VAL A 101 5.07 -23.38 -4.36
CA VAL A 101 4.47 -22.20 -3.77
C VAL A 101 3.58 -21.57 -4.84
N SER A 102 2.47 -20.97 -4.42
CA SER A 102 1.59 -20.24 -5.33
C SER A 102 2.36 -19.08 -5.97
N THR A 103 3.01 -19.35 -7.10
CA THR A 103 3.63 -18.37 -7.98
C THR A 103 2.62 -17.31 -8.38
N HIS A 104 1.35 -17.70 -8.45
CA HIS A 104 0.24 -16.80 -8.66
C HIS A 104 0.16 -15.70 -7.60
N MET A 105 0.24 -16.05 -6.30
CA MET A 105 0.17 -15.04 -5.24
C MET A 105 1.42 -14.17 -5.19
N CYS A 106 2.61 -14.76 -5.41
CA CYS A 106 3.87 -14.02 -5.49
C CYS A 106 3.83 -12.99 -6.65
N ASN A 107 3.48 -13.42 -7.87
CA ASN A 107 3.35 -12.55 -9.03
C ASN A 107 2.25 -11.50 -8.85
N ALA A 108 1.13 -11.86 -8.21
CA ALA A 108 0.06 -10.90 -7.91
C ALA A 108 0.54 -9.78 -6.98
N MET A 109 1.34 -10.10 -5.94
CA MET A 109 1.93 -9.09 -5.07
C MET A 109 2.97 -8.23 -5.80
N CYS A 110 3.79 -8.82 -6.69
CA CYS A 110 4.71 -8.06 -7.52
C CYS A 110 4.00 -6.98 -8.34
N GLY A 111 2.95 -7.38 -9.06
CA GLY A 111 2.23 -6.46 -9.95
C GLY A 111 1.41 -5.44 -9.18
N TRP A 112 1.08 -5.76 -7.93
CA TRP A 112 0.45 -4.85 -7.01
C TRP A 112 1.41 -3.74 -6.57
N TYR A 113 2.65 -4.08 -6.18
CA TYR A 113 3.63 -3.08 -5.78
C TYR A 113 3.91 -2.05 -6.89
N GLU A 114 4.13 -2.51 -8.12
CA GLU A 114 4.39 -1.62 -9.26
C GLU A 114 3.20 -0.68 -9.54
N ARG A 115 1.97 -1.16 -9.33
CA ARG A 115 0.75 -0.39 -9.63
C ARG A 115 0.44 0.69 -8.61
N ILE A 116 0.69 0.42 -7.33
CA ILE A 116 0.15 1.27 -6.25
C ILE A 116 1.22 2.08 -5.50
N VAL A 117 2.47 1.59 -5.50
CA VAL A 117 3.62 2.20 -4.81
C VAL A 117 4.74 2.37 -5.83
N PRO A 118 4.49 3.00 -6.99
CA PRO A 118 5.51 3.17 -8.02
C PRO A 118 6.76 3.90 -7.48
N TRP A 119 6.59 4.73 -6.44
CA TRP A 119 7.68 5.41 -5.75
C TRP A 119 8.59 4.49 -4.91
N CYS A 120 8.16 3.28 -4.57
CA CYS A 120 8.98 2.30 -3.85
C CYS A 120 9.67 1.28 -4.75
N VAL A 121 9.42 1.31 -6.07
CA VAL A 121 9.99 0.34 -7.03
C VAL A 121 11.51 0.20 -6.90
N PRO A 122 12.33 1.26 -6.77
CA PRO A 122 13.78 1.11 -6.62
C PRO A 122 14.19 0.27 -5.41
N PHE A 123 13.53 0.46 -4.27
CA PHE A 123 13.82 -0.29 -3.03
C PHE A 123 13.36 -1.75 -3.13
N ILE A 124 12.24 -1.97 -3.82
CA ILE A 124 11.72 -3.30 -4.10
C ILE A 124 12.66 -4.06 -5.04
N ASP A 125 13.12 -3.41 -6.10
CA ASP A 125 14.06 -3.97 -7.07
C ASP A 125 15.41 -4.29 -6.42
N ASP A 126 15.97 -3.38 -5.62
CA ASP A 126 17.19 -3.61 -4.86
C ASP A 126 17.07 -4.85 -3.93
N TYR A 127 15.91 -4.99 -3.26
CA TYR A 127 15.63 -6.16 -2.44
C TYR A 127 15.59 -7.44 -3.28
N TYR A 128 14.84 -7.47 -4.39
CA TYR A 128 14.70 -8.68 -5.20
C TYR A 128 15.98 -9.03 -5.96
N GLN A 129 16.75 -8.04 -6.41
CA GLN A 129 18.09 -8.25 -6.96
C GLN A 129 19.01 -8.92 -5.93
N CYS A 130 18.98 -8.44 -4.68
CA CYS A 130 19.72 -9.09 -3.60
C CYS A 130 19.20 -10.51 -3.35
N ALA A 131 17.88 -10.71 -3.29
CA ALA A 131 17.26 -12.01 -3.03
C ALA A 131 17.62 -13.07 -4.09
N LEU A 132 17.64 -12.69 -5.36
CA LEU A 132 18.06 -13.54 -6.48
C LEU A 132 19.54 -13.95 -6.39
N SER A 133 20.38 -13.18 -5.70
CA SER A 133 21.79 -13.55 -5.46
C SER A 133 21.98 -14.54 -4.30
N GLN A 134 20.93 -14.81 -3.51
CA GLN A 134 21.02 -15.69 -2.35
C GLN A 134 20.81 -17.17 -2.73
N PRO A 135 21.43 -18.11 -1.99
CA PRO A 135 21.22 -19.53 -2.21
C PRO A 135 19.78 -19.93 -1.87
N ALA A 136 19.25 -20.94 -2.56
CA ALA A 136 17.91 -21.47 -2.34
C ALA A 136 17.56 -21.75 -0.86
N SER A 137 18.54 -22.22 -0.07
CA SER A 137 18.38 -22.48 1.36
C SER A 137 18.07 -21.25 2.23
N SER A 138 18.17 -20.04 1.67
CA SER A 138 17.79 -18.80 2.35
C SER A 138 16.35 -18.35 2.06
N ILE A 139 15.58 -19.13 1.30
CA ILE A 139 14.20 -18.84 0.97
C ILE A 139 13.29 -19.65 1.90
N GLU A 140 12.32 -18.98 2.50
CA GLU A 140 11.25 -19.58 3.27
C GLU A 140 9.95 -19.55 2.46
N CYS A 141 9.27 -20.70 2.41
CA CYS A 141 8.24 -21.01 1.42
C CYS A 141 6.85 -21.26 2.04
N ASP A 142 6.49 -20.58 3.13
CA ASP A 142 5.21 -20.80 3.83
C ASP A 142 4.00 -20.42 2.96
N SER A 143 3.60 -19.15 3.01
CA SER A 143 2.42 -18.60 2.31
C SER A 143 2.79 -17.76 1.09
N SER A 144 3.99 -17.18 1.11
CA SER A 144 4.64 -16.48 0.01
C SER A 144 6.15 -16.65 0.17
N PRO A 145 6.92 -16.80 -0.93
CA PRO A 145 8.36 -16.85 -0.85
C PRO A 145 8.91 -15.57 -0.23
N ARG A 146 9.79 -15.72 0.75
CA ARG A 146 10.51 -14.61 1.39
C ARG A 146 11.92 -15.07 1.75
N LEU A 147 12.84 -14.11 1.90
CA LEU A 147 14.14 -14.43 2.48
C LEU A 147 14.02 -14.67 3.99
N VAL A 148 14.77 -15.63 4.51
CA VAL A 148 14.97 -15.82 5.95
C VAL A 148 15.66 -14.58 6.54
N SER A 149 15.29 -14.20 7.77
CA SER A 149 15.93 -13.10 8.50
C SER A 149 17.42 -13.36 8.74
N GLY A 150 18.23 -12.29 8.85
CA GLY A 150 19.67 -12.40 9.07
C GLY A 150 20.49 -12.75 7.82
N THR A 151 19.91 -12.64 6.63
CA THR A 151 20.61 -12.80 5.35
C THR A 151 21.37 -11.53 4.97
N ALA A 152 22.25 -11.61 3.96
CA ALA A 152 22.97 -10.45 3.43
C ALA A 152 22.04 -9.36 2.86
N CYS A 153 20.76 -9.67 2.64
CA CYS A 153 19.75 -8.76 2.11
C CYS A 153 18.89 -8.10 3.19
N GLU A 154 19.21 -8.26 4.47
CA GLU A 154 18.42 -7.71 5.59
C GLU A 154 18.31 -6.18 5.52
N GLU A 155 19.39 -5.48 5.17
CA GLU A 155 19.38 -4.02 4.98
C GLU A 155 18.43 -3.60 3.84
N LYS A 156 18.49 -4.30 2.68
CA LYS A 156 17.59 -4.05 1.55
C LYS A 156 16.14 -4.37 1.88
N ASN A 157 15.89 -5.40 2.68
CA ASN A 157 14.56 -5.70 3.18
C ASN A 157 14.04 -4.57 4.09
N HIS A 158 14.89 -4.05 4.97
CA HIS A 158 14.55 -2.92 5.84
C HIS A 158 14.26 -1.65 5.03
N GLU A 159 15.07 -1.32 4.02
CA GLU A 159 14.83 -0.19 3.12
C GLU A 159 13.50 -0.32 2.37
N ARG A 160 13.22 -1.52 1.83
CA ARG A 160 11.93 -1.84 1.19
C ARG A 160 10.76 -1.62 2.14
N SER A 161 10.80 -2.20 3.34
CA SER A 161 9.75 -2.04 4.35
C SER A 161 9.58 -0.59 4.77
N ALA A 162 10.68 0.13 5.00
CA ALA A 162 10.65 1.55 5.36
C ALA A 162 9.97 2.40 4.27
N CYS A 163 10.21 2.11 2.98
CA CYS A 163 9.50 2.79 1.91
C CYS A 163 8.00 2.49 1.91
N LEU A 164 7.61 1.22 2.08
CA LEU A 164 6.20 0.82 2.11
C LEU A 164 5.45 1.44 3.29
N ASP A 165 6.10 1.55 4.45
CA ASP A 165 5.50 2.10 5.67
C ASP A 165 5.44 3.63 5.65
N ALA A 166 6.59 4.30 5.44
CA ALA A 166 6.72 5.75 5.60
C ALA A 166 6.77 6.55 4.29
N GLY A 167 6.98 5.88 3.15
CA GLY A 167 7.34 6.52 1.88
C GLY A 167 8.86 6.59 1.70
N PRO A 168 9.33 7.00 0.51
CA PRO A 168 10.75 7.03 0.20
C PRO A 168 11.45 8.22 0.89
N PRO A 169 12.77 8.20 1.08
CA PRO A 169 13.51 9.23 1.82
C PRO A 169 13.35 10.66 1.27
N GLU A 170 13.15 10.81 -0.03
CA GLU A 170 12.88 12.07 -0.71
C GLU A 170 11.47 12.63 -0.48
N GLY A 171 10.60 11.85 0.16
CA GLY A 171 9.19 12.16 0.38
C GLY A 171 8.27 11.52 -0.66
N LEU A 172 6.99 11.42 -0.31
CA LEU A 172 5.97 10.93 -1.23
C LEU A 172 5.78 11.89 -2.42
N PRO A 173 5.31 11.37 -3.57
CA PRO A 173 4.81 12.23 -4.64
C PRO A 173 3.62 13.08 -4.16
N ASP A 174 3.30 14.12 -4.92
CA ASP A 174 2.09 14.92 -4.66
C ASP A 174 0.83 14.08 -4.88
N MET A 175 0.12 13.79 -3.79
CA MET A 175 -1.09 12.95 -3.77
C MET A 175 -2.37 13.72 -4.09
N THR A 176 -2.29 15.01 -4.46
CA THR A 176 -3.46 15.86 -4.71
C THR A 176 -4.38 15.29 -5.78
N ALA A 177 -3.83 14.82 -6.90
CA ALA A 177 -4.62 14.25 -8.00
C ALA A 177 -5.33 12.95 -7.59
N ASP A 178 -4.66 12.09 -6.83
CA ASP A 178 -5.24 10.85 -6.32
C ASP A 178 -6.37 11.12 -5.32
N CYS A 179 -6.14 12.05 -4.38
CA CYS A 179 -7.19 12.48 -3.45
C CYS A 179 -8.39 13.10 -4.20
N GLN A 180 -8.17 13.89 -5.25
CA GLN A 180 -9.25 14.43 -6.09
C GLN A 180 -10.04 13.32 -6.79
N ALA A 181 -9.36 12.34 -7.38
CA ALA A 181 -10.01 11.21 -8.05
C ALA A 181 -10.83 10.36 -7.08
N TYR A 182 -10.28 10.03 -5.92
CA TYR A 182 -10.99 9.30 -4.86
C TYR A 182 -12.21 10.06 -4.33
N CYS A 183 -12.09 11.37 -4.13
CA CYS A 183 -13.22 12.21 -3.68
C CYS A 183 -14.31 12.36 -4.75
N ALA A 184 -13.94 12.43 -6.03
CA ALA A 184 -14.91 12.47 -7.13
C ALA A 184 -15.80 11.20 -7.17
N ILE A 185 -15.25 10.04 -6.76
CA ILE A 185 -16.02 8.80 -6.59
C ILE A 185 -17.05 8.98 -5.46
N GLY A 186 -16.64 9.51 -4.31
CA GLY A 186 -17.54 9.79 -3.20
C GLY A 186 -18.62 10.82 -3.54
N ASP A 187 -18.29 11.85 -4.32
CA ASP A 187 -19.25 12.85 -4.82
C ASP A 187 -20.31 12.21 -5.71
N ALA A 188 -19.87 11.33 -6.64
CA ALA A 188 -20.78 10.60 -7.53
C ALA A 188 -21.76 9.70 -6.76
N LEU A 189 -21.34 9.20 -5.60
CA LEU A 189 -22.18 8.40 -4.69
C LEU A 189 -22.89 9.24 -3.62
N SER A 190 -22.72 10.58 -3.62
CA SER A 190 -23.28 11.52 -2.65
C SER A 190 -22.87 11.23 -1.20
N CYS A 191 -21.64 10.76 -0.98
CA CYS A 191 -21.11 10.49 0.36
C CYS A 191 -19.69 11.01 0.58
N SER A 192 -19.18 11.88 -0.27
CA SER A 192 -17.94 12.62 -0.03
C SER A 192 -18.20 13.79 0.94
N PRO A 193 -17.35 14.00 1.95
CA PRO A 193 -17.47 15.15 2.83
C PRO A 193 -17.06 16.46 2.10
N PRO A 194 -17.53 17.64 2.55
CA PRO A 194 -17.26 18.91 1.87
C PRO A 194 -15.76 19.27 1.72
N ASP A 195 -14.92 18.72 2.59
CA ASP A 195 -13.47 18.91 2.65
C ASP A 195 -12.69 17.64 2.25
N CYS A 196 -13.32 16.72 1.51
CA CYS A 196 -12.78 15.39 1.21
C CYS A 196 -11.31 15.40 0.75
N VAL A 197 -10.94 16.27 -0.19
CA VAL A 197 -9.57 16.31 -0.72
C VAL A 197 -8.57 16.68 0.37
N GLN A 198 -8.89 17.69 1.19
CA GLN A 198 -8.00 18.11 2.27
C GLN A 198 -7.94 17.05 3.36
N ALA A 199 -9.08 16.47 3.76
CA ALA A 199 -9.12 15.39 4.75
C ALA A 199 -8.34 14.14 4.28
N CYS A 200 -8.33 13.85 2.98
CA CYS A 200 -7.51 12.81 2.36
C CYS A 200 -6.02 13.11 2.48
N LEU A 201 -5.59 14.33 2.10
CA LEU A 201 -4.19 14.76 2.20
C LEU A 201 -3.70 14.77 3.65
N ASP A 202 -4.51 15.34 4.55
CA ASP A 202 -4.25 15.39 6.00
C ASP A 202 -4.07 13.97 6.56
N ARG A 203 -4.90 13.02 6.12
CA ARG A 203 -4.78 11.62 6.56
C ARG A 203 -3.45 11.00 6.16
N ILE A 204 -2.95 11.29 4.96
CA ILE A 204 -1.64 10.81 4.49
C ILE A 204 -0.52 11.52 5.26
N GLU A 205 -0.59 12.84 5.41
CA GLU A 205 0.46 13.65 6.04
C GLU A 205 0.59 13.33 7.54
N PHE A 206 -0.52 13.26 8.27
CA PHE A 206 -0.57 13.02 9.71
C PHE A 206 -0.45 11.55 10.09
N ALA A 207 -0.48 10.62 9.12
CA ALA A 207 -0.19 9.21 9.36
C ALA A 207 1.31 8.96 9.57
N SER A 208 1.92 9.62 10.55
CA SER A 208 3.30 9.46 11.03
C SER A 208 4.12 8.33 10.37
N ARG A 209 4.04 7.11 10.90
CA ARG A 209 4.78 5.91 10.47
C ARG A 209 4.16 5.18 9.28
N CYS A 210 2.88 5.42 8.98
CA CYS A 210 2.10 4.68 7.98
C CYS A 210 1.78 5.50 6.74
N ARG A 211 2.49 6.61 6.55
CA ARG A 211 2.28 7.57 5.46
C ARG A 211 2.37 6.90 4.09
N GLY A 212 3.35 6.01 3.89
CA GLY A 212 3.51 5.22 2.68
C GLY A 212 2.33 4.28 2.43
N ALA A 213 1.86 3.59 3.48
CA ALA A 213 0.71 2.69 3.40
C ALA A 213 -0.60 3.42 3.09
N TRP A 214 -0.82 4.61 3.69
CA TRP A 214 -1.98 5.45 3.39
C TRP A 214 -1.93 6.04 1.97
N ALA A 215 -0.76 6.43 1.50
CA ALA A 215 -0.57 6.87 0.13
C ALA A 215 -0.82 5.74 -0.87
N ALA A 216 -0.33 4.53 -0.60
CA ALA A 216 -0.58 3.34 -1.41
C ALA A 216 -2.09 3.03 -1.51
N LEU A 217 -2.81 3.10 -0.38
CA LEU A 217 -4.25 2.92 -0.37
C LEU A 217 -4.94 4.01 -1.20
N THR A 218 -4.58 5.27 -1.00
CA THR A 218 -5.18 6.40 -1.73
C THR A 218 -4.94 6.29 -3.23
N HIS A 219 -3.70 5.99 -3.65
CA HIS A 219 -3.34 5.80 -5.05
C HIS A 219 -4.11 4.63 -5.67
N CYS A 220 -4.29 3.53 -4.93
CA CYS A 220 -5.09 2.41 -5.40
C CYS A 220 -6.57 2.80 -5.55
N LEU A 221 -7.18 3.40 -4.53
CA LEU A 221 -8.60 3.79 -4.56
C LEU A 221 -8.89 4.82 -5.66
N ALA A 222 -7.96 5.70 -5.96
CA ALA A 222 -8.06 6.67 -7.06
C ALA A 222 -8.16 6.03 -8.46
N GLN A 223 -7.69 4.79 -8.61
CA GLN A 223 -7.70 4.05 -9.87
C GLN A 223 -8.93 3.14 -10.04
N GLU A 224 -9.71 2.93 -8.97
CA GLU A 224 -10.85 2.02 -9.00
C GLU A 224 -12.10 2.72 -9.58
N PRO A 225 -12.95 1.99 -10.33
CA PRO A 225 -14.16 2.57 -10.89
C PRO A 225 -15.21 2.80 -9.80
N ALA A 226 -16.03 3.85 -9.95
CA ALA A 226 -17.08 4.18 -8.97
C ALA A 226 -18.10 3.05 -8.74
N SER A 227 -18.28 2.12 -9.69
CA SER A 227 -19.13 0.93 -9.54
C SER A 227 -18.69 0.00 -8.41
N ASP A 228 -17.42 0.09 -8.01
CA ASP A 228 -16.82 -0.82 -7.05
C ASP A 228 -16.85 -0.25 -5.63
N PHE A 229 -17.50 0.90 -5.45
CA PHE A 229 -17.66 1.58 -4.17
C PHE A 229 -19.11 1.54 -3.67
N SER A 230 -19.24 1.63 -2.35
CA SER A 230 -20.50 1.83 -1.65
C SER A 230 -20.33 2.93 -0.62
N CYS A 231 -21.43 3.55 -0.18
CA CYS A 231 -21.38 4.53 0.89
C CYS A 231 -21.81 3.88 2.20
N ASP A 232 -20.87 3.72 3.12
CA ASP A 232 -21.15 3.38 4.51
C ASP A 232 -20.39 4.39 5.38
N GLU A 233 -21.12 5.31 5.99
CA GLU A 233 -20.58 6.27 6.97
C GLU A 233 -19.64 7.36 6.38
N THR A 234 -20.20 8.25 5.53
CA THR A 234 -19.59 9.53 5.07
C THR A 234 -18.30 9.45 4.25
N TRP A 235 -17.85 8.26 3.87
CA TRP A 235 -16.76 8.07 2.92
C TRP A 235 -17.09 6.91 1.98
N PRO A 236 -16.65 6.97 0.71
CA PRO A 236 -16.78 5.83 -0.19
C PRO A 236 -15.92 4.67 0.34
N ARG A 237 -16.52 3.48 0.42
CA ARG A 237 -15.85 2.23 0.81
C ARG A 237 -15.78 1.30 -0.39
N LEU A 238 -14.59 0.77 -0.63
CA LEU A 238 -14.40 -0.23 -1.68
C LEU A 238 -15.15 -1.51 -1.30
N THR A 239 -15.90 -2.08 -2.25
CA THR A 239 -16.64 -3.34 -2.10
C THR A 239 -15.91 -4.52 -2.73
N ASN A 240 -14.91 -4.24 -3.57
CA ASN A 240 -14.04 -5.23 -4.19
C ASN A 240 -12.77 -5.44 -3.35
N MET A 241 -11.94 -6.42 -3.76
CA MET A 241 -10.73 -6.81 -3.02
C MET A 241 -9.42 -6.25 -3.62
N ARG A 242 -9.48 -5.42 -4.66
CA ARG A 242 -8.30 -5.00 -5.44
C ARG A 242 -7.33 -4.13 -4.65
N CYS A 243 -7.85 -3.23 -3.81
CA CYS A 243 -7.01 -2.42 -2.93
C CYS A 243 -6.80 -3.02 -1.53
N ARG A 244 -7.28 -4.25 -1.27
CA ARG A 244 -7.21 -4.84 0.07
C ARG A 244 -5.78 -5.02 0.58
N VAL A 245 -4.83 -5.26 -0.31
CA VAL A 245 -3.42 -5.39 0.09
C VAL A 245 -2.88 -4.06 0.67
N ALA A 246 -3.44 -2.90 0.30
CA ALA A 246 -3.03 -1.60 0.85
C ALA A 246 -3.57 -1.43 2.27
N GLU A 247 -4.79 -1.91 2.52
CA GLU A 247 -5.34 -2.00 3.87
C GLU A 247 -4.49 -2.93 4.74
N VAL A 248 -3.99 -4.02 4.18
CA VAL A 248 -3.07 -4.94 4.87
C VAL A 248 -1.75 -4.25 5.20
N LEU A 249 -1.19 -3.41 4.31
CA LEU A 249 -0.01 -2.58 4.65
C LEU A 249 -0.28 -1.66 5.83
N ILE A 250 -1.46 -1.01 5.87
CA ILE A 250 -1.85 -0.15 6.99
C ILE A 250 -1.94 -0.96 8.29
N GLN A 251 -2.55 -2.15 8.26
CA GLN A 251 -2.61 -3.05 9.41
C GLN A 251 -1.22 -3.48 9.89
N PHE A 252 -0.33 -3.85 8.96
CA PHE A 252 1.04 -4.22 9.29
C PHE A 252 1.80 -3.06 9.90
N CYS A 253 1.72 -1.86 9.32
CA CYS A 253 2.36 -0.67 9.86
C CYS A 253 1.90 -0.36 11.29
N HIS A 254 0.61 -0.55 11.61
CA HIS A 254 0.12 -0.38 12.98
C HIS A 254 0.55 -1.50 13.95
N SER A 255 0.84 -2.70 13.44
CA SER A 255 1.29 -3.83 14.26
C SER A 255 2.80 -3.86 14.51
N SER A 256 3.57 -3.11 13.72
CA SER A 256 5.03 -3.01 13.84
C SER A 256 5.41 -2.00 14.96
N PRO A 257 6.17 -2.42 15.99
CA PRO A 257 6.54 -1.57 17.13
C PRO A 257 7.48 -0.41 16.79
#